data_AF-A0A015JYD4-F1
#
_entry.id   AF-A0A015JYD4-F1
#
_cell.length_a   1.000
_cell.length_b   1.000
_cell.length_c   1.000
_cell.angle_alpha   90.00
_cell.angle_beta   90.00
_cell.angle_gamma   90.00
#
_symmetry.space_group_name_H-M   'P 1'
#
loop_
_entity.id
_entity.type
_entity.pdbx_description
1 polymer ?
#
loop_
_entity_poly.entity_id
_entity_poly.type
_entity_poly.pdbx_seq_one_letter_code
_entity_poly.pdbx_strand_id
1 'polypeptide(L)'
;MVSEFLTEIDGCLHLKQADIEKHPYITEEAQCFLKPGINQKGYWTAKHLLEQIECKAIPIFEALYPDCIAVFAFDNISNHTAFSKDALVASRMNLNPGGKQPVMRNTYFGPNNQLQTMVFPITYHDEKLYGKPKGIKQVLIERENGYLEN
;
A
#
# COMPACT_ATOMS: atom_id res chain seq x y z
N MET A 1 7.65 20.45 -2.83
CA MET A 1 7.75 19.23 -3.65
C MET A 1 6.79 19.38 -4.81
N VAL A 2 7.27 19.01 -5.99
CA VAL A 2 6.48 18.85 -7.20
C VAL A 2 6.51 17.35 -7.53
N SER A 3 5.36 16.78 -7.90
CA SER A 3 5.23 15.39 -8.36
C SER A 3 4.61 15.40 -9.74
N GLU A 4 5.31 14.83 -10.73
CA GLU A 4 4.96 14.87 -12.16
C GLU A 4 5.00 13.47 -12.75
N PHE A 5 4.14 13.24 -13.75
CA PHE A 5 4.20 12.09 -14.64
C PHE A 5 4.63 12.58 -16.00
N LEU A 6 5.66 11.96 -16.57
CA LEU A 6 6.22 12.35 -17.86
C LEU A 6 6.00 11.24 -18.88
N THR A 7 5.69 11.62 -20.12
CA THR A 7 5.72 10.76 -21.30
C THR A 7 6.81 11.24 -22.24
N GLU A 8 7.37 10.33 -23.03
CA GLU A 8 8.39 10.68 -24.04
C GLU A 8 7.84 11.62 -25.12
N ILE A 9 6.55 11.49 -25.44
CA ILE A 9 5.91 12.17 -26.56
C ILE A 9 5.48 13.60 -26.18
N ASP A 10 4.82 13.76 -25.03
CA ASP A 10 4.10 14.98 -24.68
C ASP A 10 4.71 15.70 -23.45
N GLY A 11 5.79 15.17 -22.86
CA GLY A 11 6.36 15.72 -21.63
C GLY A 11 5.43 15.47 -20.44
N CYS A 12 5.00 16.52 -19.73
CA CYS A 12 4.07 16.35 -18.61
C CYS A 12 2.75 15.73 -19.07
N LEU A 13 2.26 14.73 -18.33
CA LEU A 13 0.98 14.08 -18.60
C LEU A 13 -0.18 15.04 -18.29
N HIS A 14 -0.83 15.53 -19.34
CA HIS A 14 -1.97 16.45 -19.29
C HIS A 14 -2.94 16.20 -20.45
N LEU A 15 -4.22 16.48 -20.25
CA LEU A 15 -5.24 16.39 -21.30
C LEU A 15 -5.02 17.45 -22.38
N LYS A 16 -5.30 17.09 -23.62
CA LYS A 16 -5.34 18.02 -24.76
C LYS A 16 -6.70 18.70 -24.81
N GLN A 17 -6.78 19.91 -25.37
CA GLN A 17 -8.03 20.70 -25.42
C GLN A 17 -9.22 19.92 -25.97
N ALA A 18 -9.01 19.13 -27.02
CA ALA A 18 -10.05 18.31 -27.66
C ALA A 18 -10.57 17.18 -26.76
N ASP A 19 -9.78 16.74 -25.77
CA ASP A 19 -10.14 15.67 -24.83
C ASP A 19 -10.71 16.22 -23.53
N ILE A 20 -10.34 17.45 -23.13
CA ILE A 20 -10.99 18.17 -22.01
C ILE A 20 -12.49 18.31 -22.26
N GLU A 21 -12.89 18.68 -23.47
CA GLU A 21 -14.30 18.83 -23.84
C GLU A 21 -15.06 17.50 -23.81
N LYS A 22 -14.39 16.38 -24.11
CA LYS A 22 -14.98 15.03 -24.07
C LYS A 22 -15.03 14.43 -22.67
N HIS A 23 -14.12 14.84 -21.79
CA HIS A 23 -13.94 14.26 -20.46
C HIS A 23 -13.96 15.34 -19.34
N PRO A 24 -15.08 16.07 -19.17
CA PRO A 24 -15.16 17.22 -18.25
C PRO A 24 -15.00 16.85 -16.76
N TYR A 25 -15.05 15.56 -16.42
CA TYR A 25 -14.88 15.05 -15.06
C TYR A 25 -13.43 14.62 -14.75
N ILE A 26 -12.55 14.57 -15.75
CA ILE A 26 -11.14 14.23 -15.57
C ILE A 26 -10.37 15.51 -15.30
N THR A 27 -9.40 15.45 -14.37
CA THR A 27 -8.51 16.58 -14.11
C THR A 27 -7.59 16.82 -15.31
N GLU A 28 -7.31 18.09 -15.63
CA GLU A 28 -6.50 18.45 -16.80
C GLU A 28 -5.03 18.00 -16.68
N GLU A 29 -4.43 18.11 -15.49
CA GLU A 29 -3.01 17.82 -15.26
C GLU A 29 -2.79 16.77 -14.18
N ALA A 30 -1.87 15.84 -14.45
CA ALA A 30 -1.47 14.84 -13.46
C ALA A 30 -0.59 15.43 -12.34
N GLN A 31 -0.04 16.63 -12.51
CA GLN A 31 0.91 17.25 -11.58
C GLN A 31 0.29 17.56 -10.21
N CYS A 32 1.10 17.44 -9.16
CA CYS A 32 0.74 17.78 -7.79
C CYS A 32 1.80 18.63 -7.09
N PHE A 33 1.34 19.67 -6.38
CA PHE A 33 2.19 20.57 -5.60
C PHE A 33 1.94 20.42 -4.10
N LEU A 34 2.99 20.11 -3.35
CA LEU A 34 2.95 20.08 -1.89
C LEU A 34 4.03 20.99 -1.31
N LYS A 35 3.62 22.00 -0.54
CA LYS A 35 4.55 22.83 0.23
C LYS A 35 4.88 22.11 1.55
N PRO A 36 6.13 21.65 1.76
CA PRO A 36 6.47 20.81 2.89
C PRO A 36 6.59 21.63 4.18
N GLY A 37 6.22 21.03 5.32
CA GLY A 37 6.47 21.58 6.66
C GLY A 37 5.41 21.24 7.70
N ILE A 38 5.82 21.18 8.97
CA ILE A 38 4.97 20.83 10.13
C ILE A 38 3.77 21.79 10.29
N ASN A 39 3.93 23.06 9.89
CA ASN A 39 2.87 24.07 9.90
C ASN A 39 2.35 24.40 8.48
N GLN A 40 2.57 23.52 7.51
CA GLN A 40 2.12 23.67 6.12
C GLN A 40 1.23 22.49 5.73
N LYS A 41 1.38 21.94 4.53
CA LYS A 41 0.56 20.80 4.03
C LYS A 41 1.12 19.43 4.46
N GLY A 42 2.04 19.39 5.42
CA GLY A 42 2.71 18.16 5.86
C GLY A 42 3.86 17.73 4.94
N TYR A 43 4.08 16.43 4.80
CA TYR A 43 5.08 15.83 3.91
C TYR A 43 4.38 14.98 2.86
N TRP A 44 5.01 14.80 1.70
CA TRP A 44 4.54 13.86 0.70
C TRP A 44 4.72 12.43 1.19
N THR A 45 3.75 11.57 0.90
CA THR A 45 3.73 10.19 1.38
C THR A 45 3.31 9.27 0.24
N ALA A 46 3.55 7.96 0.39
CA ALA A 46 3.06 6.96 -0.56
C ALA A 46 1.54 7.04 -0.79
N LYS A 47 0.76 7.47 0.21
CA LYS A 47 -0.67 7.68 0.05
C LYS A 47 -0.98 8.79 -0.97
N HIS A 48 -0.27 9.92 -0.90
CA HIS A 48 -0.44 11.01 -1.86
C HIS A 48 -0.07 10.58 -3.28
N LEU A 49 0.95 9.73 -3.43
CA LEU A 49 1.31 9.15 -4.72
C LEU A 49 0.22 8.24 -5.27
N LEU A 50 -0.32 7.33 -4.45
CA LEU A 50 -1.41 6.44 -4.86
C LEU A 50 -2.64 7.24 -5.30
N GLU A 51 -3.03 8.24 -4.50
CA GLU A 51 -4.15 9.14 -4.85
C GLU A 51 -3.87 9.89 -6.17
N GLN A 52 -2.63 10.35 -6.40
CA GLN A 52 -2.27 11.01 -7.66
C GLN A 52 -2.36 10.05 -8.86
N ILE A 53 -1.91 8.80 -8.70
CA ILE A 53 -1.98 7.78 -9.76
C ILE A 53 -3.44 7.46 -10.09
N GLU A 54 -4.22 7.09 -9.07
CA GLU A 54 -5.60 6.63 -9.21
C GLU A 54 -6.53 7.73 -9.70
N CYS A 55 -6.43 8.95 -9.14
CA CYS A 55 -7.39 10.01 -9.42
C CYS A 55 -6.98 10.92 -10.58
N LYS A 56 -5.71 10.91 -10.99
CA LYS A 56 -5.23 11.80 -12.06
C LYS A 56 -4.51 11.05 -13.18
N ALA A 57 -3.42 10.34 -12.88
CA ALA A 57 -2.55 9.82 -13.93
C ALA A 57 -3.24 8.76 -14.79
N ILE A 58 -3.92 7.78 -14.18
CA ILE A 58 -4.64 6.73 -14.90
C ILE A 58 -5.78 7.31 -15.76
N PRO A 59 -6.71 8.12 -15.21
CA PRO A 59 -7.78 8.72 -16.02
C PRO A 59 -7.28 9.54 -17.21
N ILE A 60 -6.23 10.35 -17.01
CA ILE A 60 -5.64 11.17 -18.09
C ILE A 60 -5.01 10.27 -19.16
N PHE A 61 -4.26 9.24 -18.75
CA PHE A 61 -3.63 8.31 -19.69
C PHE A 61 -4.67 7.55 -20.53
N GLU A 62 -5.72 7.00 -19.90
CA GLU A 62 -6.76 6.24 -20.59
C GLU A 62 -7.55 7.11 -21.58
N ALA A 63 -7.75 8.40 -21.29
CA ALA A 63 -8.37 9.34 -22.21
C ALA A 63 -7.49 9.65 -23.42
N LEU A 64 -6.18 9.80 -23.23
CA LEU A 64 -5.23 10.14 -24.30
C LEU A 64 -4.85 8.94 -25.18
N TYR A 65 -4.77 7.75 -24.59
CA TYR A 65 -4.27 6.55 -25.25
C TYR A 65 -5.14 5.32 -24.93
N PRO A 66 -6.42 5.30 -25.38
CA PRO A 66 -7.40 4.28 -25.00
C PRO A 66 -7.01 2.84 -25.37
N ASP A 67 -6.17 2.67 -26.40
CA ASP A 67 -5.72 1.36 -26.89
C ASP A 67 -4.31 0.99 -26.40
N CYS A 68 -3.76 1.72 -25.43
CA CYS A 68 -2.41 1.51 -24.90
C CYS A 68 -2.42 0.99 -23.46
N ILE A 69 -1.35 0.34 -23.06
CA ILE A 69 -1.12 -0.09 -21.67
C ILE A 69 -0.11 0.85 -21.03
N ALA A 70 -0.48 1.50 -19.92
CA ALA A 70 0.42 2.35 -19.16
C ALA A 70 1.47 1.51 -18.41
N VAL A 71 2.74 1.93 -18.50
CA VAL A 71 3.82 1.44 -17.64
C VAL A 71 4.36 2.62 -16.84
N PHE A 72 4.17 2.59 -15.53
CA PHE A 72 4.66 3.63 -14.63
C PHE A 72 6.01 3.22 -14.02
N ALA A 73 7.05 3.98 -14.32
CA ALA A 73 8.37 3.85 -13.69
C ALA A 73 8.57 4.97 -12.67
N PHE A 74 9.03 4.61 -11.47
CA PHE A 74 9.30 5.55 -10.39
C PHE A 74 10.78 5.50 -10.02
N ASP A 75 11.33 6.62 -9.55
CA ASP A 75 12.67 6.65 -8.98
C ASP A 75 12.68 5.99 -7.58
N ASN A 76 13.86 5.54 -7.14
CA ASN A 76 14.00 4.83 -5.87
C ASN A 76 14.10 5.79 -4.67
N ILE A 77 13.21 6.80 -4.60
CA ILE A 77 13.17 7.70 -3.45
C ILE A 77 12.57 6.95 -2.25
N SER A 78 13.15 7.17 -1.06
CA SER A 78 12.79 6.46 0.19
C SER A 78 11.30 6.48 0.53
N ASN A 79 10.56 7.42 -0.04
CA ASN A 79 9.13 7.65 0.16
C ASN A 79 8.27 6.50 -0.41
N HIS A 80 8.82 5.65 -1.28
CA HIS A 80 8.17 4.45 -1.84
C HIS A 80 8.35 3.19 -0.96
N THR A 81 9.15 3.24 0.11
CA THR A 81 9.37 2.07 1.01
C THR A 81 8.27 1.86 2.05
N ALA A 82 7.09 2.47 1.83
CA ALA A 82 5.96 2.36 2.73
C ALA A 82 5.26 1.00 2.56
N PHE A 83 5.35 0.16 3.59
CA PHE A 83 4.52 -1.04 3.69
C PHE A 83 3.05 -0.67 3.93
N SER A 84 2.13 -1.51 3.43
CA SER A 84 0.71 -1.45 3.84
C SER A 84 0.57 -1.47 5.36
N LYS A 85 -0.50 -0.86 5.89
CA LYS A 85 -0.78 -0.80 7.33
C LYS A 85 -0.83 -2.20 7.97
N ASP A 86 -1.29 -3.18 7.20
CA ASP A 86 -1.46 -4.58 7.60
C ASP A 86 -0.38 -5.52 7.02
N ALA A 87 0.68 -4.96 6.43
CA ALA A 87 1.72 -5.77 5.80
C ALA A 87 2.43 -6.69 6.80
N LEU A 88 2.81 -7.87 6.31
CA LEU A 88 3.61 -8.85 7.06
C LEU A 88 5.05 -8.37 7.15
N VAL A 89 5.42 -7.75 8.28
CA VAL A 89 6.77 -7.19 8.50
C VAL A 89 7.32 -7.73 9.81
N ALA A 90 8.02 -8.86 9.76
CA ALA A 90 8.49 -9.57 10.96
C ALA A 90 9.30 -8.69 11.93
N SER A 91 10.10 -7.75 11.42
CA SER A 91 10.88 -6.80 12.23
C SER A 91 10.04 -5.81 13.05
N ARG A 92 8.73 -5.70 12.76
CA ARG A 92 7.76 -4.89 13.50
C ARG A 92 6.91 -5.72 14.46
N MET A 93 7.10 -7.03 14.54
CA MET A 93 6.38 -7.88 15.49
C MET A 93 7.06 -7.87 16.85
N ASN A 94 6.26 -7.94 17.91
CA ASN A 94 6.78 -8.18 19.26
C ASN A 94 7.14 -9.66 19.44
N LEU A 95 8.01 -9.95 20.41
CA LEU A 95 8.29 -11.34 20.81
C LEU A 95 7.01 -12.02 21.34
N ASN A 96 6.29 -11.31 22.21
CA ASN A 96 5.06 -11.75 22.85
C ASN A 96 3.82 -11.04 22.27
N PRO A 97 2.61 -11.59 22.48
CA PRO A 97 1.36 -10.98 22.04
C PRO A 97 1.11 -9.54 22.52
N GLY A 98 0.35 -8.78 21.72
CA GLY A 98 -0.12 -7.45 22.08
C GLY A 98 1.00 -6.40 22.09
N GLY A 99 0.87 -5.39 22.96
CA GLY A 99 1.79 -4.25 23.01
C GLY A 99 1.69 -3.34 21.78
N LYS A 100 2.70 -2.47 21.60
CA LYS A 100 2.77 -1.54 20.47
C LYS A 100 3.36 -2.24 19.23
N GLN A 101 2.60 -3.15 18.63
CA GLN A 101 2.92 -3.76 17.33
C GLN A 101 1.74 -3.56 16.35
N PRO A 102 1.98 -3.54 15.03
CA PRO A 102 0.90 -3.42 14.05
C PRO A 102 0.05 -4.70 14.00
N VAL A 103 -1.21 -4.54 13.62
CA VAL A 103 -2.10 -5.65 13.28
C VAL A 103 -1.85 -6.04 11.83
N MET A 104 -1.25 -7.21 11.61
CA MET A 104 -0.93 -7.71 10.28
C MET A 104 -2.04 -8.61 9.74
N ARG A 105 -2.20 -8.68 8.42
CA ARG A 105 -3.16 -9.58 7.76
C ARG A 105 -2.77 -11.03 7.90
N ASN A 106 -3.75 -11.93 7.79
CA ASN A 106 -3.50 -13.36 7.73
C ASN A 106 -2.63 -13.71 6.52
N THR A 107 -1.93 -14.84 6.61
CA THR A 107 -1.09 -15.37 5.54
C THR A 107 -1.21 -16.87 5.46
N TYR A 108 -0.45 -17.49 4.57
CA TYR A 108 -0.37 -18.93 4.45
C TYR A 108 1.08 -19.38 4.57
N PHE A 109 1.31 -20.60 5.02
CA PHE A 109 2.65 -21.17 5.18
C PHE A 109 2.68 -22.67 4.89
N GLY A 110 3.90 -23.17 4.67
CA GLY A 110 4.14 -24.59 4.42
C GLY A 110 3.68 -25.06 3.02
N PRO A 111 4.03 -26.30 2.64
CA PRO A 111 3.68 -26.87 1.33
C PRO A 111 2.16 -27.05 1.16
N ASN A 112 1.42 -27.21 2.25
CA ASN A 112 -0.03 -27.43 2.25
C ASN A 112 -0.83 -26.11 2.24
N ASN A 113 -0.15 -24.96 2.10
CA ASN A 113 -0.77 -23.64 2.12
C ASN A 113 -1.68 -23.45 3.36
N GLN A 114 -1.16 -23.81 4.54
CA GLN A 114 -1.89 -23.76 5.79
C GLN A 114 -2.12 -22.30 6.20
N LEU A 115 -3.36 -21.98 6.59
CA LEU A 115 -3.72 -20.63 7.04
C LEU A 115 -3.00 -20.29 8.35
N GLN A 116 -2.27 -19.18 8.35
CA GLN A 116 -1.69 -18.55 9.53
C GLN A 116 -2.49 -17.29 9.88
N THR A 117 -3.23 -17.35 10.98
CA THR A 117 -3.85 -16.16 11.57
C THR A 117 -2.81 -15.35 12.33
N MET A 118 -2.79 -14.03 12.14
CA MET A 118 -1.84 -13.12 12.81
C MET A 118 -2.40 -12.45 14.07
N VAL A 119 -3.69 -12.68 14.34
CA VAL A 119 -4.45 -12.14 15.46
C VAL A 119 -5.16 -13.30 16.16
N PHE A 120 -5.23 -13.27 17.48
CA PHE A 120 -6.01 -14.26 18.21
C PHE A 120 -7.51 -14.08 17.96
N PRO A 121 -8.26 -15.16 17.70
CA PRO A 121 -9.71 -15.09 17.56
C PRO A 121 -10.36 -14.65 18.87
N ILE A 122 -11.58 -14.13 18.78
CA ILE A 122 -12.39 -13.79 19.97
C ILE A 122 -12.81 -15.01 20.80
N THR A 123 -12.62 -16.22 20.26
CA THR A 123 -12.93 -17.50 20.89
C THR A 123 -11.67 -18.22 21.42
N TYR A 124 -10.56 -17.50 21.60
CA TYR A 124 -9.32 -18.09 22.10
C TYR A 124 -9.51 -18.63 23.54
N HIS A 125 -8.63 -19.51 24.02
CA HIS A 125 -8.79 -20.06 25.38
C HIS A 125 -8.43 -19.04 26.48
N ASP A 126 -7.59 -18.05 26.16
CA ASP A 126 -7.22 -16.96 27.06
C ASP A 126 -7.93 -15.66 26.63
N GLU A 127 -8.91 -15.24 27.42
CA GLU A 127 -9.69 -14.01 27.24
C GLU A 127 -8.81 -12.75 27.15
N LYS A 128 -7.66 -12.74 27.83
CA LYS A 128 -6.75 -11.59 27.79
C LYS A 128 -6.10 -11.41 26.43
N LEU A 129 -6.15 -12.40 25.56
CA LEU A 129 -5.54 -12.38 24.24
C LEU A 129 -6.53 -12.08 23.12
N TYR A 130 -7.82 -11.96 23.40
CA TYR A 130 -8.85 -11.70 22.37
C TYR A 130 -8.52 -10.50 21.49
N GLY A 131 -8.49 -10.75 20.17
CA GLY A 131 -8.22 -9.72 19.17
C GLY A 131 -6.80 -9.13 19.23
N LYS A 132 -5.89 -9.66 20.08
CA LYS A 132 -4.53 -9.16 20.16
C LYS A 132 -3.68 -9.70 19.01
N PRO A 133 -2.77 -8.89 18.46
CA PRO A 133 -1.80 -9.38 17.50
C PRO A 133 -0.88 -10.41 18.17
N LYS A 134 -0.61 -11.51 17.46
CA LYS A 134 0.31 -12.56 17.91
C LYS A 134 1.74 -12.04 17.88
N GLY A 135 2.54 -12.41 18.87
CA GLY A 135 3.98 -12.22 18.82
C GLY A 135 4.65 -13.25 17.91
N ILE A 136 5.88 -12.98 17.47
CA ILE A 136 6.64 -13.88 16.59
C ILE A 136 6.83 -15.27 17.23
N LYS A 137 6.97 -15.35 18.56
CA LYS A 137 7.08 -16.63 19.28
C LYS A 137 5.86 -17.51 19.05
N GLN A 138 4.65 -16.94 19.18
CA GLN A 138 3.40 -17.69 18.99
C GLN A 138 3.28 -18.19 17.55
N VAL A 139 3.59 -17.34 16.56
CA VAL A 139 3.53 -17.70 15.14
C VAL A 139 4.50 -18.86 14.84
N LEU A 140 5.71 -18.83 15.39
CA LEU A 140 6.68 -19.91 15.17
C LEU A 140 6.24 -21.24 15.79
N ILE A 141 5.67 -21.22 17.00
CA ILE A 141 5.12 -22.43 17.64
C ILE A 141 3.98 -23.04 16.81
N GLU A 142 3.07 -22.21 16.30
CA GLU A 142 1.96 -22.67 15.46
C GLU A 142 2.45 -23.30 14.15
N ARG A 143 3.52 -22.75 13.57
CA ARG A 143 4.12 -23.30 12.36
C ARG A 143 4.82 -24.62 12.62
N GLU A 144 5.57 -24.73 13.71
CA GLU A 144 6.24 -25.97 14.12
C GLU A 144 5.24 -27.11 14.32
N ASN A 145 4.15 -26.85 15.05
CA ASN A 145 3.08 -27.84 15.25
C ASN A 145 2.41 -28.23 13.92
N GLY A 146 2.17 -27.28 13.02
CA GLY A 146 1.63 -27.56 11.68
C GLY A 146 2.53 -28.46 10.82
N TYR A 147 3.85 -28.47 11.05
CA TYR A 147 4.74 -29.41 10.37
C TYR A 147 4.77 -30.81 11.00
N LEU A 148 4.40 -30.94 12.28
CA LEU A 148 4.39 -32.24 12.99
C LEU A 148 3.07 -33.01 12.81
N GLU A 149 2.00 -32.34 12.38
CA GLU A 149 0.69 -32.94 12.11
C GLU A 149 0.51 -33.44 10.66
N ASN A 150 1.54 -33.30 9.81
CA ASN A 150 1.58 -33.77 8.41
C ASN A 150 2.65 -34.85 8.21
#